data_AF-A0A670ZIL3-F1
#
_entry.id   AF-A0A670ZIL3-F1
#
_cell.length_a   1.000
_cell.length_b   1.000
_cell.length_c   1.000
_cell.angle_alpha   90.00
_cell.angle_beta   90.00
_cell.angle_gamma   90.00
#
_symmetry.space_group_name_H-M   'P 1'
#
loop_
_entity.id
_entity.type
_entity.pdbx_description
1 polymer ?
#
loop_
_entity_poly.entity_id
_entity_poly.type
_entity_poly.pdbx_seq_one_letter_code
_entity_poly.pdbx_strand_id
1 'polypeptide(L)'
;MEPAGIAMTAQLLLAVGGAVLGSLQFGYNTGVINAPQMVIEEFYNQTWFNRYETYITPGMLTTLWSLSVSIFSVGGMVGSFSVGLFVNRFGRRNSMLMSNSLAFLSAILMGFSKMAGSFEMLILGRFIVGIYSGLTTGFVPMYVGEVSPTSLRGALGTLHQLGVVVGILIAQVRDSGGCLLRGKDGPLRSLLGLLQILTKCSRCTTSKWLD
;
A
#
# COMPACT_ATOMS: atom_id res chain seq x y z
N MET A 1 -9.87 22.70 40.50
CA MET A 1 -9.07 22.08 39.43
C MET A 1 -9.92 21.00 38.80
N GLU A 2 -10.63 21.38 37.74
CA GLU A 2 -11.48 20.46 36.97
C GLU A 2 -10.56 19.50 36.19
N PRO A 3 -10.80 18.18 36.18
CA PRO A 3 -9.98 17.27 35.39
C PRO A 3 -10.25 17.58 33.93
N ALA A 4 -9.25 18.09 33.22
CA ALA A 4 -9.32 18.30 31.78
C ALA A 4 -9.58 16.94 31.11
N GLY A 5 -10.86 16.63 30.88
CA GLY A 5 -11.28 15.46 30.13
C GLY A 5 -10.57 15.49 28.80
N ILE A 6 -9.83 14.42 28.49
CA ILE A 6 -9.13 14.25 27.22
C ILE A 6 -10.21 14.20 26.13
N ALA A 7 -10.57 15.35 25.59
CA ALA A 7 -11.53 15.44 24.51
C ALA A 7 -10.83 14.87 23.27
N MET A 8 -11.28 13.70 22.83
CA MET A 8 -10.86 13.12 21.57
C MET A 8 -11.47 13.98 20.44
N THR A 9 -10.78 15.05 20.07
CA THR A 9 -11.27 16.01 19.08
C THR A 9 -11.46 15.28 17.75
N ALA A 10 -12.60 15.49 17.07
CA ALA A 10 -12.90 14.85 15.78
C ALA A 10 -11.77 15.05 14.73
N GLN A 11 -11.01 16.14 14.84
CA GLN A 11 -9.82 16.42 14.02
C GLN A 11 -8.67 15.44 14.25
N LEU A 12 -8.43 15.01 15.51
CA LEU A 12 -7.41 14.02 15.85
C LEU A 12 -7.78 12.65 15.26
N LEU A 13 -9.04 12.26 15.41
CA LEU A 13 -9.60 11.03 14.83
C LEU A 13 -9.44 10.99 13.30
N LEU A 14 -9.73 12.10 12.62
CA LEU A 14 -9.56 12.21 11.17
C LEU A 14 -8.09 12.16 10.74
N ALA A 15 -7.19 12.84 11.46
CA ALA A 15 -5.76 12.81 11.16
C ALA A 15 -5.16 11.41 11.32
N VAL A 16 -5.49 10.74 12.43
CA VAL A 16 -5.05 9.36 12.69
C VAL A 16 -5.69 8.40 11.69
N GLY A 17 -7.00 8.54 11.41
CA GLY A 17 -7.69 7.74 10.39
C GLY A 17 -7.02 7.84 9.02
N GLY A 18 -6.69 9.05 8.57
CA GLY A 18 -5.98 9.26 7.31
C GLY A 18 -4.57 8.66 7.26
N ALA A 19 -3.87 8.59 8.39
CA ALA A 19 -2.58 7.91 8.49
C ALA A 19 -2.74 6.38 8.48
N VAL A 20 -3.73 5.85 9.19
CA VAL A 20 -4.04 4.42 9.26
C VAL A 20 -4.45 3.86 7.89
N LEU A 21 -5.07 4.66 7.02
CA LEU A 21 -5.34 4.28 5.63
C LEU A 21 -4.07 3.83 4.87
N GLY A 22 -2.93 4.50 5.08
CA GLY A 22 -1.64 4.05 4.52
C GLY A 22 -1.19 2.69 5.07
N SER A 23 -1.51 2.41 6.33
CA SER A 23 -1.21 1.12 6.98
C SER A 23 -2.10 0.01 6.42
N LEU A 24 -3.36 0.33 6.16
CA LEU A 24 -4.30 -0.56 5.47
C LEU A 24 -3.81 -0.87 4.05
N GLN A 25 -3.36 0.15 3.31
CA GLN A 25 -2.79 -0.04 1.98
C GLN A 25 -1.56 -0.94 2.00
N PHE A 26 -0.67 -0.78 2.98
CA PHE A 26 0.47 -1.68 3.18
C PHE A 26 -0.01 -3.13 3.39
N GLY A 27 -0.92 -3.35 4.35
CA GLY A 27 -1.49 -4.68 4.60
C GLY A 27 -2.16 -5.31 3.38
N TYR A 28 -2.91 -4.51 2.62
CA TYR A 28 -3.56 -4.96 1.39
C TYR A 28 -2.55 -5.42 0.33
N ASN A 29 -1.48 -4.66 0.09
CA ASN A 29 -0.45 -5.03 -0.91
C ASN A 29 0.32 -6.30 -0.52
N THR A 30 0.49 -6.53 0.79
CA THR A 30 1.06 -7.75 1.34
C THR A 30 0.13 -8.96 1.11
N GLY A 31 -1.18 -8.81 1.33
CA GLY A 31 -2.13 -9.93 1.21
C GLY A 31 -2.62 -10.24 -0.21
N VAL A 32 -2.70 -9.23 -1.09
CA VAL A 32 -3.36 -9.35 -2.41
C VAL A 32 -2.59 -10.22 -3.40
N ILE A 33 -1.31 -10.52 -3.14
CA ILE A 33 -0.49 -11.30 -4.07
C ILE A 33 -0.85 -12.78 -4.08
N ASN A 34 -1.34 -13.33 -2.97
CA ASN A 34 -1.61 -14.77 -2.86
C ASN A 34 -2.79 -15.22 -3.73
N ALA A 35 -3.82 -14.40 -3.80
CA ALA A 35 -5.07 -14.68 -4.50
C ALA A 35 -4.93 -14.89 -6.03
N PRO A 36 -4.30 -13.97 -6.79
CA PRO A 36 -4.16 -14.10 -8.22
C PRO A 36 -2.93 -14.92 -8.65
N GLN A 37 -2.34 -15.78 -7.81
CA GLN A 37 -1.12 -16.51 -8.16
C GLN A 37 -1.28 -17.27 -9.50
N MET A 38 -2.28 -18.15 -9.60
CA MET A 38 -2.51 -18.93 -10.82
C MET A 38 -2.79 -18.03 -12.04
N VAL A 39 -3.47 -16.90 -11.85
CA VAL A 39 -3.80 -15.96 -12.93
C VAL A 39 -2.56 -15.21 -13.44
N ILE A 40 -1.65 -14.85 -12.53
CA ILE A 40 -0.40 -14.18 -12.87
C ILE A 40 0.58 -15.17 -13.51
N GLU A 41 0.65 -16.40 -13.01
CA GLU A 41 1.44 -17.47 -13.61
C GLU A 41 0.99 -17.78 -15.04
N GLU A 42 -0.33 -17.87 -15.27
CA GLU A 42 -0.89 -18.02 -16.62
C GLU A 42 -0.55 -16.83 -17.52
N PHE A 43 -0.64 -15.59 -16.99
CA PHE A 43 -0.20 -14.40 -17.72
C PHE A 43 1.30 -14.44 -18.09
N TYR A 44 2.15 -14.96 -17.22
CA TYR A 44 3.58 -15.12 -17.50
C TYR A 44 3.81 -16.15 -18.60
N ASN A 45 3.09 -17.27 -18.55
CA ASN A 45 3.16 -18.30 -19.58
C ASN A 45 2.72 -17.77 -20.95
N GLN A 46 1.59 -17.06 -21.01
CA GLN A 46 1.09 -16.43 -22.24
C GLN A 46 2.05 -15.37 -22.79
N THR A 47 2.60 -14.54 -21.91
CA THR A 47 3.57 -13.51 -22.30
C THR A 47 4.87 -14.12 -22.82
N TRP A 48 5.33 -15.21 -22.20
CA TRP A 48 6.53 -15.93 -22.63
C TRP A 48 6.33 -16.61 -23.99
N PHE A 49 5.18 -17.27 -24.18
CA PHE A 49 4.81 -17.90 -25.45
C PHE A 49 4.75 -16.88 -26.59
N ASN A 50 4.15 -15.71 -26.37
CA ASN A 50 4.10 -14.65 -27.37
C ASN A 50 5.47 -14.09 -27.77
N ARG A 51 6.49 -14.22 -26.92
CA ARG A 51 7.84 -13.69 -27.18
C ARG A 51 8.81 -14.72 -27.76
N TYR A 52 8.69 -15.98 -27.32
CA TYR A 52 9.67 -17.03 -27.60
C TYR A 52 9.07 -18.26 -28.26
N GLU A 53 7.77 -18.24 -28.58
CA GLU A 53 7.01 -19.35 -29.21
C GLU A 53 7.13 -20.70 -28.48
N THR A 54 7.50 -20.64 -27.20
CA THR A 54 7.75 -21.80 -26.34
C THR A 54 7.06 -21.58 -25.01
N TYR A 55 6.63 -22.65 -24.35
CA TYR A 55 6.06 -22.56 -23.01
C TYR A 55 7.17 -22.48 -21.96
N ILE A 56 6.92 -21.71 -20.91
CA ILE A 56 7.90 -21.55 -19.83
C ILE A 56 8.03 -22.85 -19.02
N THR A 57 9.26 -23.25 -18.71
CA THR A 57 9.52 -24.41 -17.84
C THR A 57 8.97 -24.14 -16.42
N PRO A 58 8.34 -25.11 -15.75
CA PRO A 58 7.74 -24.92 -14.42
C PRO A 58 8.70 -24.34 -13.36
N GLY A 59 9.98 -24.73 -13.41
CA GLY A 59 11.02 -24.19 -12.53
C GLY A 59 11.29 -22.69 -12.74
N MET A 60 11.31 -22.23 -14.00
CA MET A 60 11.49 -20.81 -14.32
C MET A 60 10.24 -19.99 -13.96
N LEU A 61 9.04 -20.53 -14.19
CA LEU A 61 7.79 -19.89 -13.78
C LEU A 61 7.74 -19.64 -12.27
N THR A 62 8.07 -20.66 -11.48
CA THR A 62 8.13 -20.58 -10.02
C THR A 62 9.16 -19.54 -9.56
N THR A 63 10.30 -19.45 -10.26
CA THR A 63 11.35 -18.48 -9.96
C THR A 63 10.90 -17.04 -10.26
N LEU A 64 10.26 -16.80 -11.41
CA LEU A 64 9.72 -15.48 -11.78
C LEU A 64 8.60 -15.04 -10.82
N TRP A 65 7.71 -15.96 -10.44
CA TRP A 65 6.69 -15.70 -9.43
C TRP A 65 7.33 -15.32 -8.09
N SER A 66 8.27 -16.14 -7.62
CA SER A 66 8.99 -15.90 -6.35
C SER A 66 9.76 -14.58 -6.37
N LEU A 67 10.36 -14.20 -7.49
CA LEU A 67 10.99 -12.91 -7.69
C LEU A 67 9.97 -11.76 -7.57
N SER A 68 8.81 -11.92 -8.19
CA SER A 68 7.72 -10.92 -8.17
C SER A 68 7.17 -10.68 -6.76
N VAL A 69 7.14 -11.71 -5.92
CA VAL A 69 6.73 -11.62 -4.52
C VAL A 69 7.85 -11.03 -3.66
N SER A 70 9.08 -11.53 -3.79
CA SER A 70 10.21 -11.15 -2.93
C SER A 70 10.73 -9.73 -3.18
N ILE A 71 10.65 -9.22 -4.41
CA ILE A 71 11.10 -7.86 -4.75
C ILE A 71 10.33 -6.77 -3.99
N PHE A 72 9.10 -7.05 -3.55
CA PHE A 72 8.33 -6.17 -2.67
C PHE A 72 9.06 -5.92 -1.33
N SER A 73 9.60 -6.98 -0.72
CA SER A 73 10.37 -6.88 0.53
C SER A 73 11.67 -6.10 0.32
N VAL A 74 12.34 -6.28 -0.83
CA VAL A 74 13.52 -5.50 -1.20
C VAL A 74 13.20 -4.02 -1.30
N GLY A 75 12.10 -3.67 -1.98
CA GLY A 75 11.59 -2.29 -2.01
C GLY A 75 11.28 -1.77 -0.60
N GLY A 76 10.66 -2.58 0.24
CA GLY A 76 10.36 -2.25 1.64
C GLY A 76 11.61 -1.91 2.46
N MET A 77 12.70 -2.66 2.30
CA MET A 77 13.98 -2.37 2.95
C MET A 77 14.53 -1.00 2.52
N VAL A 78 14.56 -0.73 1.21
CA VAL A 78 15.05 0.54 0.65
C VAL A 78 14.18 1.72 1.13
N GLY A 79 12.86 1.54 1.12
CA GLY A 79 11.91 2.53 1.61
C GLY A 79 12.11 2.83 3.09
N SER A 80 12.23 1.79 3.93
CA SER A 80 12.40 1.93 5.38
C SER A 80 13.69 2.66 5.74
N PHE A 81 14.80 2.35 5.05
CA PHE A 81 16.08 3.03 5.25
C PHE A 81 16.01 4.52 4.88
N SER A 82 15.20 4.86 3.88
CA SER A 82 15.07 6.22 3.37
C SER A 82 14.14 7.12 4.22
N VAL A 83 13.38 6.56 5.17
CA VAL A 83 12.38 7.29 5.98
C VAL A 83 12.96 8.56 6.62
N GLY A 84 14.12 8.44 7.28
CA GLY A 84 14.75 9.56 7.99
C GLY A 84 15.13 10.71 7.05
N LEU A 85 15.60 10.41 5.85
CA LEU A 85 15.98 11.41 4.86
C LEU A 85 14.77 12.21 4.38
N PHE A 86 13.65 11.53 4.08
CA PHE A 86 12.43 12.18 3.61
C PHE A 86 11.79 13.03 4.72
N VAL A 87 11.66 12.48 5.92
CA VAL A 87 11.02 13.19 7.04
C VAL A 87 11.78 14.46 7.42
N ASN A 88 13.11 14.39 7.50
CA ASN A 88 13.93 15.52 7.92
C ASN A 88 14.02 16.60 6.84
N ARG A 89 13.90 16.24 5.55
CA ARG A 89 14.02 17.18 4.43
C ARG A 89 12.69 17.83 4.04
N PHE A 90 11.62 17.05 3.94
CA PHE A 90 10.33 17.50 3.42
C PHE A 90 9.27 17.70 4.52
N GLY A 91 9.54 17.24 5.74
CA GLY A 91 8.56 17.17 6.82
C GLY A 91 7.66 15.94 6.72
N ARG A 92 7.02 15.56 7.83
CA ARG A 92 6.28 14.29 7.96
C ARG A 92 5.06 14.24 7.04
N ARG A 93 4.28 15.33 7.03
CA ARG A 93 3.04 15.44 6.25
C ARG A 93 3.29 15.44 4.74
N ASN A 94 4.25 16.24 4.27
CA ASN A 94 4.57 16.28 2.84
C ASN A 94 5.19 14.96 2.39
N SER A 95 6.01 14.31 3.22
CA SER A 95 6.55 12.98 2.92
C SER A 95 5.45 11.93 2.74
N MET A 96 4.39 11.96 3.58
CA MET A 96 3.22 11.09 3.42
C MET A 96 2.37 11.38 2.18
N LEU A 97 2.35 12.62 1.70
CA LEU A 97 1.65 12.99 0.47
C LEU A 97 2.47 12.60 -0.75
N MET A 98 3.79 12.85 -0.73
CA MET A 98 4.72 12.45 -1.77
C MET A 98 4.77 10.93 -1.93
N SER A 99 4.69 10.15 -0.84
CA SER A 99 4.67 8.69 -0.98
C SER A 99 3.45 8.18 -1.77
N ASN A 100 2.32 8.92 -1.78
CA ASN A 100 1.17 8.53 -2.61
C ASN A 100 1.48 8.57 -4.11
N SER A 101 2.44 9.38 -4.58
CA SER A 101 2.83 9.38 -5.99
C SER A 101 3.49 8.07 -6.39
N LEU A 102 4.28 7.47 -5.48
CA LEU A 102 4.86 6.13 -5.66
C LEU A 102 3.77 5.06 -5.72
N ALA A 103 2.76 5.16 -4.85
CA ALA A 103 1.60 4.27 -4.90
C ALA A 103 0.86 4.37 -6.24
N PHE A 104 0.62 5.60 -6.72
CA PHE A 104 -0.02 5.82 -8.03
C PHE A 104 0.80 5.26 -9.20
N LEU A 105 2.11 5.52 -9.20
CA LEU A 105 3.03 4.99 -10.21
C LEU A 105 3.03 3.46 -10.24
N SER A 106 3.06 2.83 -9.06
CA SER A 106 2.95 1.36 -8.97
C SER A 106 1.62 0.82 -9.51
N ALA A 107 0.51 1.51 -9.22
CA ALA A 107 -0.82 1.11 -9.69
C ALA A 107 -0.93 1.20 -11.22
N ILE A 108 -0.34 2.23 -11.84
CA ILE A 108 -0.24 2.36 -13.29
C ILE A 108 0.59 1.21 -13.86
N LEU A 109 1.81 0.99 -13.35
CA LEU A 109 2.70 -0.06 -13.87
C LEU A 109 2.08 -1.44 -13.77
N MET A 110 1.49 -1.78 -12.62
CA MET A 110 0.81 -3.06 -12.42
C MET A 110 -0.47 -3.17 -13.24
N GLY A 111 -1.26 -2.09 -13.34
CA GLY A 111 -2.52 -2.08 -14.10
C GLY A 111 -2.34 -2.22 -15.60
N PHE A 112 -1.32 -1.58 -16.17
CA PHE A 112 -1.01 -1.65 -17.61
C PHE A 112 -0.11 -2.83 -18.00
N SER A 113 0.48 -3.56 -17.04
CA SER A 113 1.36 -4.72 -17.31
C SER A 113 0.75 -5.76 -18.25
N LYS A 114 -0.56 -6.06 -18.06
CA LYS A 114 -1.28 -7.03 -18.90
C LYS A 114 -1.49 -6.52 -20.33
N MET A 115 -1.81 -5.24 -20.50
CA MET A 115 -2.02 -4.62 -21.81
C MET A 115 -0.70 -4.50 -22.59
N ALA A 116 0.41 -4.26 -21.89
CA ALA A 116 1.74 -4.18 -22.46
C ALA A 116 2.39 -5.56 -22.74
N GLY A 117 1.81 -6.66 -22.26
CA GLY A 117 2.43 -7.98 -22.37
C GLY A 117 3.82 -8.03 -21.73
N SER A 118 3.98 -7.43 -20.54
CA SER A 118 5.26 -7.36 -19.82
C SER A 118 5.12 -7.75 -18.36
N PHE A 119 5.76 -8.86 -18.00
CA PHE A 119 5.93 -9.26 -16.61
C PHE A 119 6.97 -8.38 -15.88
N GLU A 120 7.90 -7.76 -16.60
CA GLU A 120 8.88 -6.83 -16.04
C GLU A 120 8.21 -5.59 -15.45
N MET A 121 7.20 -5.04 -16.12
CA MET A 121 6.39 -3.92 -15.58
C MET A 121 5.70 -4.30 -14.27
N LEU A 122 5.23 -5.55 -14.14
CA LEU A 122 4.61 -6.04 -12.90
C LEU A 122 5.65 -6.13 -11.78
N ILE A 123 6.83 -6.69 -12.05
CA ILE A 123 7.95 -6.80 -11.09
C ILE A 123 8.40 -5.40 -10.63
N LEU A 124 8.56 -4.46 -11.56
CA LEU A 124 8.91 -3.07 -11.24
C LEU A 124 7.82 -2.37 -10.41
N GLY A 125 6.55 -2.58 -10.76
CA GLY A 125 5.43 -2.09 -9.97
C GLY A 125 5.45 -2.63 -8.53
N ARG A 126 5.77 -3.91 -8.35
CA ARG A 126 5.93 -4.57 -7.05
C ARG A 126 7.08 -4.00 -6.23
N PHE A 127 8.20 -3.68 -6.87
CA PHE A 127 9.31 -3.01 -6.22
C PHE A 127 8.92 -1.61 -5.72
N ILE A 128 8.28 -0.80 -6.57
CA ILE A 128 7.88 0.58 -6.23
C ILE A 128 6.83 0.61 -5.12
N VAL A 129 5.83 -0.27 -5.15
CA VAL A 129 4.86 -0.36 -4.05
C VAL A 129 5.51 -0.89 -2.76
N GLY A 130 6.57 -1.68 -2.87
CA GLY A 130 7.44 -2.05 -1.75
C GLY A 130 8.12 -0.83 -1.12
N ILE A 131 8.72 0.06 -1.93
CA ILE A 131 9.32 1.31 -1.43
C ILE A 131 8.26 2.17 -0.72
N TYR A 132 7.10 2.37 -1.35
CA TYR A 132 5.97 3.06 -0.74
C TYR A 132 5.59 2.46 0.62
N SER A 133 5.51 1.14 0.69
CA SER A 133 5.15 0.41 1.90
C SER A 133 6.16 0.62 3.02
N GLY A 134 7.46 0.49 2.72
CA GLY A 134 8.53 0.72 3.69
C GLY A 134 8.61 2.17 4.18
N LEU A 135 8.31 3.14 3.31
CA LEU A 135 8.20 4.54 3.75
C LEU A 135 6.99 4.73 4.69
N THR A 136 5.86 4.11 4.36
CA THR A 136 4.60 4.26 5.09
C THR A 136 4.66 3.63 6.49
N THR A 137 5.35 2.49 6.65
CA THR A 137 5.57 1.85 7.96
C THR A 137 6.42 2.71 8.90
N GLY A 138 7.28 3.59 8.37
CA GLY A 138 7.99 4.59 9.17
C GLY A 138 7.19 5.86 9.41
N PHE A 139 6.52 6.39 8.39
CA PHE A 139 5.81 7.66 8.47
C PHE A 139 4.59 7.60 9.40
N VAL A 140 3.78 6.54 9.32
CA VAL A 140 2.52 6.44 10.08
C VAL A 140 2.73 6.46 11.59
N PRO A 141 3.52 5.57 12.21
CA PRO A 141 3.72 5.58 13.65
C PRO A 141 4.40 6.88 14.13
N MET A 142 5.28 7.46 13.33
CA MET A 142 5.92 8.74 13.65
C MET A 142 4.91 9.89 13.68
N TYR A 143 4.09 10.02 12.63
CA TYR A 143 3.05 11.05 12.56
C TYR A 143 2.01 10.90 13.66
N VAL A 144 1.53 9.68 13.90
CA VAL A 144 0.59 9.39 14.99
C VAL A 144 1.23 9.73 16.33
N GLY A 145 2.51 9.39 16.55
CA GLY A 145 3.23 9.71 17.78
C GLY A 145 3.36 11.20 18.06
N GLU A 146 3.59 12.00 17.02
CA GLU A 146 3.73 13.47 17.10
C GLU A 146 2.38 14.18 17.31
N VAL A 147 1.30 13.69 16.72
CA VAL A 147 -0.04 14.32 16.80
C VAL A 147 -0.82 13.89 18.05
N SER A 148 -0.48 12.75 18.65
CA SER A 148 -1.22 12.19 19.79
C SER A 148 -0.80 12.80 21.13
N PRO A 149 -1.75 13.03 22.07
CA PRO A 149 -1.40 13.39 23.45
C PRO A 149 -0.67 12.24 24.14
N THR A 150 0.20 12.56 25.10
CA THR A 150 1.11 11.59 25.76
C THR A 150 0.39 10.41 26.40
N SER A 151 -0.84 10.60 26.91
CA SER A 151 -1.66 9.54 27.50
C SER A 151 -2.26 8.56 26.48
N LEU A 152 -2.48 8.96 25.23
CA LEU A 152 -3.11 8.13 24.18
C LEU A 152 -2.13 7.66 23.10
N ARG A 153 -0.86 8.07 23.16
CA ARG A 153 0.16 7.74 22.16
C ARG A 153 0.29 6.23 21.93
N GLY A 154 0.25 5.43 23.00
CA GLY A 154 0.31 3.97 22.91
C GLY A 154 -0.91 3.36 22.22
N ALA A 155 -2.11 3.79 22.61
CA ALA A 155 -3.36 3.32 22.02
C ALA A 155 -3.51 3.70 20.54
N LEU A 156 -3.07 4.89 20.14
CA LEU A 156 -3.14 5.32 18.74
C LEU A 156 -2.03 4.66 17.89
N GLY A 157 -0.89 4.30 18.49
CA GLY A 157 0.14 3.50 17.83
C GLY A 157 -0.33 2.10 17.43
N THR A 158 -1.20 1.46 18.21
CA THR A 158 -1.74 0.13 17.87
C THR A 158 -2.66 0.16 16.65
N LEU A 159 -3.25 1.30 16.31
CA LEU A 159 -4.08 1.46 15.11
C LEU A 159 -3.27 1.26 13.82
N HIS A 160 -1.95 1.54 13.83
CA HIS A 160 -1.08 1.20 12.70
C HIS A 160 -1.10 -0.30 12.45
N GLN A 161 -0.75 -1.10 13.47
CA GLN A 161 -0.71 -2.55 13.39
C GLN A 161 -2.08 -3.15 13.08
N LEU A 162 -3.14 -2.64 13.70
CA LEU A 162 -4.51 -3.02 13.42
C LEU A 162 -4.85 -2.77 11.94
N GLY A 163 -4.48 -1.60 11.40
CA GLY A 163 -4.69 -1.26 9.99
C GLY A 163 -3.99 -2.23 9.05
N VAL A 164 -2.76 -2.65 9.35
CA VAL A 164 -2.03 -3.65 8.56
C VAL A 164 -2.77 -4.99 8.56
N VAL A 165 -3.14 -5.50 9.74
CA VAL A 165 -3.83 -6.80 9.86
C VAL A 165 -5.20 -6.76 9.17
N VAL A 166 -5.96 -5.68 9.34
CA VAL A 166 -7.24 -5.48 8.64
C VAL A 166 -7.03 -5.41 7.13
N GLY A 167 -5.98 -4.75 6.64
CA GLY A 167 -5.63 -4.71 5.23
C GLY A 167 -5.35 -6.11 4.64
N ILE A 168 -4.60 -6.94 5.37
CA ILE A 168 -4.33 -8.33 4.99
C ILE A 168 -5.63 -9.14 4.97
N LEU A 169 -6.46 -9.00 6.00
CA LEU A 169 -7.74 -9.70 6.10
C LEU A 169 -8.69 -9.32 4.96
N ILE A 170 -8.79 -8.03 4.60
CA ILE A 170 -9.59 -7.58 3.45
C ILE A 170 -9.08 -8.20 2.14
N ALA A 171 -7.75 -8.28 1.97
CA ALA A 171 -7.16 -8.91 0.79
C ALA A 171 -7.50 -10.40 0.69
N GLN A 172 -7.43 -11.12 1.82
CA GLN A 172 -7.72 -12.55 1.91
C GLN A 172 -9.23 -12.86 1.82
N VAL A 173 -10.09 -12.08 2.46
CA VAL A 173 -11.56 -12.28 2.36
C VAL A 173 -12.03 -12.10 0.91
N ARG A 174 -11.44 -11.15 0.18
CA ARG A 174 -11.71 -10.98 -1.25
C ARG A 174 -11.26 -12.17 -2.08
N ASP A 175 -10.18 -12.84 -1.68
CA ASP A 175 -9.73 -14.08 -2.30
C ASP A 175 -10.78 -15.18 -2.17
N SER A 176 -11.22 -15.45 -0.93
CA SER A 176 -12.20 -16.50 -0.65
C SER A 176 -13.58 -16.20 -1.27
N GLY A 177 -14.01 -14.93 -1.28
CA GLY A 177 -15.26 -14.50 -1.92
C GLY A 177 -15.20 -14.41 -3.45
N GLY A 178 -14.00 -14.30 -4.03
CA GLY A 178 -13.76 -14.22 -5.48
C GLY A 178 -13.99 -15.55 -6.22
N CYS A 179 -14.03 -16.67 -5.51
CA CYS A 179 -14.47 -17.95 -6.09
C CYS A 179 -15.99 -17.96 -6.37
N LEU A 180 -16.77 -17.11 -5.70
CA LEU A 180 -18.22 -16.98 -5.85
C LEU A 180 -18.66 -15.82 -6.77
N LEU A 181 -17.80 -14.82 -7.01
CA LEU A 181 -18.12 -13.62 -7.80
C LEU A 181 -17.18 -13.44 -9.01
N ARG A 182 -16.95 -14.52 -9.77
CA ARG A 182 -16.06 -14.54 -10.97
C ARG A 182 -16.62 -13.77 -12.19
N GLY A 183 -17.65 -12.93 -12.02
CA GLY A 183 -18.42 -12.36 -13.13
C GLY A 183 -18.12 -10.91 -13.51
N LYS A 184 -17.60 -10.07 -12.62
CA LYS A 184 -17.40 -8.65 -12.93
C LYS A 184 -16.49 -8.01 -11.89
N ASP A 185 -15.49 -7.25 -12.37
CA ASP A 185 -14.97 -6.03 -11.75
C ASP A 185 -13.44 -5.87 -11.81
N GLY A 186 -12.95 -5.61 -13.03
CA GLY A 186 -11.72 -4.86 -13.27
C GLY A 186 -11.64 -3.42 -12.69
N PRO A 187 -12.72 -2.72 -12.27
CA PRO A 187 -12.60 -1.38 -11.70
C PRO A 187 -12.19 -1.35 -10.21
N LEU A 188 -12.44 -2.40 -9.43
CA LEU A 188 -12.35 -2.33 -7.96
C LEU A 188 -10.91 -2.27 -7.44
N ARG A 189 -9.93 -2.81 -8.20
CA ARG A 189 -8.49 -2.68 -7.91
C ARG A 189 -8.02 -1.23 -8.04
N SER A 190 -8.57 -0.50 -9.02
CA SER A 190 -8.28 0.91 -9.27
C SER A 190 -9.08 1.84 -8.36
N LEU A 191 -10.32 1.47 -8.00
CA LEU A 191 -11.23 2.27 -7.20
C LEU A 191 -10.74 2.46 -5.76
N LEU A 192 -10.12 1.46 -5.14
CA LEU A 192 -9.57 1.61 -3.78
C LEU A 192 -8.36 2.56 -3.78
N GLY A 193 -7.46 2.46 -4.77
CA GLY A 193 -6.35 3.40 -4.92
C GLY A 193 -6.82 4.84 -5.14
N LEU A 194 -7.83 5.03 -6.01
CA LEU A 194 -8.45 6.34 -6.28
C LEU A 194 -9.23 6.90 -5.08
N LEU A 195 -9.99 6.07 -4.37
CA LEU A 195 -10.77 6.49 -3.20
C LEU A 195 -9.86 6.91 -2.03
N GLN A 196 -8.70 6.28 -1.88
CA GLN A 196 -7.70 6.61 -0.84
C GLN A 196 -6.89 7.87 -1.17
N ILE A 197 -6.54 8.08 -2.44
CA ILE A 197 -5.93 9.35 -2.91
C ILE A 197 -6.89 10.51 -2.69
N LEU A 198 -8.18 10.33 -3.00
CA LEU A 198 -9.20 11.36 -2.82
C LEU A 198 -9.47 11.69 -1.36
N THR A 199 -9.51 10.71 -0.45
CA THR A 199 -9.70 10.99 1.01
C THR A 199 -8.49 11.67 1.65
N LYS A 200 -7.27 11.31 1.25
CA LYS A 200 -6.04 11.92 1.78
C LYS A 200 -5.77 13.32 1.19
N CYS A 201 -6.18 13.54 -0.06
CA CYS A 201 -6.07 14.84 -0.75
C CYS A 201 -7.16 15.84 -0.32
N SER A 202 -8.41 15.39 -0.10
CA SER A 202 -9.54 16.31 0.12
C SER A 202 -9.59 17.05 1.46
N ARG A 203 -8.83 16.65 2.50
CA ARG A 203 -8.88 17.35 3.81
C ARG A 203 -7.54 17.72 4.44
N CYS A 204 -6.45 17.56 3.70
CA CYS A 204 -5.23 18.32 3.99
C CYS A 204 -5.50 19.86 3.93
N THR A 205 -6.56 20.29 3.24
CA THR A 205 -7.00 21.68 3.17
C THR A 205 -7.94 22.06 4.33
N THR A 206 -7.61 21.70 5.57
CA THR A 206 -8.24 22.35 6.73
C THR A 206 -7.19 23.18 7.46
N SER A 207 -7.25 24.47 7.15
CA SER A 207 -6.39 25.59 7.48
C SER A 207 -6.31 25.91 8.99
N LYS A 208 -5.42 25.26 9.75
CA LYS A 208 -4.96 25.77 11.07
C LYS A 208 -3.54 25.33 11.44
N TRP A 209 -2.60 25.37 10.50
CA TRP A 209 -1.16 25.19 10.79
C TRP A 209 -0.30 26.05 9.86
N LEU A 210 -0.78 27.25 9.53
CA LEU A 210 -0.02 28.29 8.83
C LEU A 210 0.32 29.47 9.77
N ASP A 211 0.14 29.29 11.08
CA ASP A 211 0.66 30.17 12.14
C ASP A 211 1.37 29.32 13.19
#